data_AF-A0A946MIQ7-F1
#
_entry.id   AF-A0A946MIQ7-F1
#
_cell.length_a   1.000
_cell.length_b   1.000
_cell.length_c   1.000
_cell.angle_alpha   90.00
_cell.angle_beta   90.00
_cell.angle_gamma   90.00
#
_symmetry.space_group_name_H-M   'P 1'
#
loop_
_entity.id
_entity.type
_entity.pdbx_description
1 polymer ?
#
loop_
_entity_poly.entity_id
_entity_poly.type
_entity_poly.pdbx_seq_one_letter_code
_entity_poly.pdbx_strand_id
1 'polypeptide(L)'
;MKLFPIDIATKINRFAAKLAIALLFVSLLAFEQTHAADSIDRPNVLFIAVDDLNDWVGCLGGHPQAKTPNIDKLARQGVLFEQAYCAAPLCSPSRTAVMMGLRPSTTGIYGNLNWFRDMPQYEDWVTLPQYFRQHGYLA
;
A
#
# COMPACT_ATOMS: atom_id res chain seq x y z
N MET A 1 -82.29 -0.33 1.44
CA MET A 1 -81.06 0.43 1.72
C MET A 1 -80.20 -0.39 2.69
N LYS A 2 -79.34 -1.28 2.19
CA LYS A 2 -78.40 -2.06 3.01
C LYS A 2 -77.01 -1.45 2.82
N LEU A 3 -76.52 -0.76 3.85
CA LEU A 3 -75.14 -0.27 3.92
C LEU A 3 -74.24 -1.48 4.21
N PHE A 4 -73.40 -1.85 3.25
CA PHE A 4 -72.35 -2.85 3.45
C PHE A 4 -71.34 -2.32 4.47
N PRO A 5 -70.99 -3.08 5.52
CA PRO A 5 -69.95 -2.65 6.45
C PRO A 5 -68.61 -2.80 5.72
N ILE A 6 -67.95 -1.67 5.48
CA ILE A 6 -66.57 -1.65 5.02
C ILE A 6 -65.74 -2.19 6.17
N ASP A 7 -65.13 -3.37 6.00
CA ASP A 7 -64.24 -3.96 7.00
C ASP A 7 -62.93 -3.15 7.07
N ILE A 8 -62.95 -2.15 7.95
CA ILE A 8 -61.87 -1.21 8.22
C ILE A 8 -60.59 -1.96 8.67
N ALA A 9 -60.73 -3.06 9.40
CA ALA A 9 -59.60 -3.84 9.90
C ALA A 9 -58.81 -4.50 8.74
N THR A 10 -59.52 -5.02 7.74
CA THR A 10 -58.90 -5.60 6.54
C THR A 10 -58.20 -4.55 5.67
N LYS A 11 -58.71 -3.31 5.62
CA LYS A 11 -58.04 -2.19 4.95
C LYS A 11 -56.77 -1.74 5.69
N ILE A 12 -56.81 -1.67 7.03
CA ILE A 12 -55.65 -1.30 7.86
C ILE A 12 -54.52 -2.33 7.73
N ASN A 13 -54.84 -3.64 7.78
CA ASN A 13 -53.84 -4.70 7.61
C ASN A 13 -53.20 -4.69 6.22
N ARG A 14 -53.98 -4.41 5.17
CA ARG A 14 -53.46 -4.26 3.80
C ARG A 14 -52.59 -3.02 3.62
N PHE A 15 -52.88 -1.94 4.32
CA PHE A 15 -52.06 -0.72 4.33
C PHE A 15 -50.73 -0.94 5.08
N ALA A 16 -50.78 -1.58 6.25
CA ALA A 16 -49.59 -1.93 7.02
C ALA A 16 -48.66 -2.89 6.24
N ALA A 17 -49.22 -3.90 5.56
CA ALA A 17 -48.44 -4.80 4.72
C ALA A 17 -47.75 -4.08 3.54
N LYS A 18 -48.45 -3.14 2.87
CA LYS A 18 -47.87 -2.33 1.79
C LYS A 18 -46.77 -1.40 2.29
N LEU A 19 -46.95 -0.82 3.48
CA LEU A 19 -45.94 0.04 4.11
C LEU A 19 -44.71 -0.77 4.51
N ALA A 20 -44.88 -1.97 5.07
CA ALA A 20 -43.77 -2.87 5.39
C ALA A 20 -42.99 -3.30 4.14
N ILE A 21 -43.69 -3.64 3.06
CA ILE A 21 -43.06 -3.99 1.77
C ILE A 21 -42.31 -2.77 1.20
N ALA A 22 -42.90 -1.58 1.25
CA ALA A 22 -42.24 -0.35 0.78
C ALA A 22 -40.98 -0.04 1.61
N LEU A 23 -41.04 -0.19 2.94
CA LEU A 23 -39.88 0.00 3.82
C LEU A 23 -38.80 -1.06 3.55
N LEU A 24 -39.18 -2.32 3.32
CA LEU A 24 -38.25 -3.38 2.94
C LEU A 24 -37.58 -3.07 1.60
N PHE A 25 -38.36 -2.59 0.62
CA PHE A 25 -37.86 -2.22 -0.71
C PHE A 25 -36.90 -1.03 -0.64
N VAL A 26 -37.20 -0.01 0.16
CA VAL A 26 -36.30 1.13 0.40
C VAL A 26 -35.02 0.68 1.11
N SER A 27 -35.11 -0.25 2.07
CA SER A 27 -33.93 -0.80 2.74
C SER A 27 -33.05 -1.63 1.80
N LEU A 28 -33.64 -2.37 0.85
CA LEU A 28 -32.90 -3.09 -0.19
C LEU A 28 -32.21 -2.13 -1.17
N LEU A 29 -32.89 -1.06 -1.59
CA LEU A 29 -32.32 -0.07 -2.51
C LEU A 29 -31.18 0.73 -1.85
N ALA A 30 -31.25 0.97 -0.54
CA ALA A 30 -30.17 1.62 0.21
C ALA A 30 -28.93 0.72 0.36
N PHE A 31 -29.09 -0.61 0.25
CA PHE A 31 -27.99 -1.57 0.38
C PHE A 31 -27.11 -1.67 -0.88
N GLU A 32 -27.64 -1.34 -2.06
CA GLU A 32 -26.83 -1.36 -3.31
C GLU A 32 -25.84 -0.20 -3.44
N GLN A 33 -26.01 0.88 -2.67
CA GLN A 33 -25.21 2.10 -2.85
C GLN A 33 -23.84 2.11 -2.14
N THR A 34 -23.45 1.02 -1.45
CA THR A 34 -22.19 0.99 -0.68
C THR A 34 -21.00 0.32 -1.38
N HIS A 35 -21.10 -0.02 -2.67
CA HIS A 35 -20.02 -0.71 -3.41
C HIS A 35 -19.38 0.06 -4.56
N ALA A 36 -19.50 1.39 -4.57
CA ALA A 36 -18.47 2.20 -5.23
C ALA A 36 -17.27 2.30 -4.27
N ALA A 37 -16.56 1.19 -4.10
CA ALA A 37 -15.21 1.26 -3.59
C ALA A 37 -14.43 2.09 -4.60
N ASP A 38 -13.98 3.29 -4.21
CA ASP A 38 -12.85 3.91 -4.86
C ASP A 38 -11.77 2.84 -4.94
N SER A 39 -11.56 2.29 -6.14
CA SER A 39 -10.43 1.43 -6.39
C SER A 39 -9.22 2.34 -6.27
N ILE A 40 -8.72 2.51 -5.04
CA ILE A 40 -7.38 3.03 -4.83
C ILE A 40 -6.51 2.16 -5.72
N ASP A 41 -6.00 2.75 -6.78
CA ASP A 41 -5.09 2.07 -7.69
C ASP A 41 -3.87 1.74 -6.83
N ARG A 42 -3.74 0.48 -6.44
CA ARG A 42 -2.69 -0.01 -5.53
C ARG A 42 -1.61 -0.62 -6.40
N PRO A 43 -0.64 0.19 -6.89
CA PRO A 43 0.37 -0.31 -7.80
C PRO A 43 1.23 -1.35 -7.10
N ASN A 44 1.61 -2.39 -7.83
CA ASN A 44 2.67 -3.27 -7.38
C ASN A 44 3.99 -2.48 -7.33
N VAL A 45 4.76 -2.69 -6.27
CA VAL A 45 6.07 -2.04 -6.09
C VAL A 45 7.17 -3.09 -6.23
N LEU A 46 8.04 -2.92 -7.23
CA LEU A 46 9.25 -3.71 -7.40
C LEU A 46 10.46 -2.88 -6.93
N PHE A 47 11.02 -3.23 -5.79
CA PHE A 47 12.24 -2.63 -5.27
C PHE A 47 13.47 -3.45 -5.67
N ILE A 48 14.31 -2.91 -6.55
CA ILE A 48 15.55 -3.55 -7.02
C ILE A 48 16.73 -2.91 -6.29
N ALA A 49 17.38 -3.68 -5.41
CA ALA A 49 18.62 -3.28 -4.76
C ALA A 49 19.79 -4.10 -5.33
N VAL A 50 20.86 -3.42 -5.74
CA VAL A 50 22.08 -4.06 -6.26
C VAL A 50 23.20 -3.84 -5.23
N ASP A 51 23.90 -4.92 -4.88
CA ASP A 51 24.99 -4.85 -3.91
C ASP A 51 26.25 -4.25 -4.55
N ASP A 52 26.86 -3.30 -3.84
CA ASP A 52 28.12 -2.62 -4.21
C ASP A 52 28.18 -2.00 -5.63
N LEU A 53 27.03 -1.76 -6.27
CA LEU A 53 26.98 -1.10 -7.57
C LEU A 53 27.30 0.40 -7.45
N ASN A 54 28.35 0.84 -8.14
CA ASN A 54 28.71 2.24 -8.29
C ASN A 54 28.00 2.89 -9.50
N ASP A 55 28.28 4.17 -9.77
CA ASP A 55 27.79 4.99 -10.88
C ASP A 55 28.29 4.56 -12.28
N TRP A 56 28.84 3.36 -12.42
CA TRP A 56 29.44 2.85 -13.66
C TRP A 56 28.43 2.50 -14.76
N VAL A 57 27.12 2.66 -14.50
CA VAL A 57 26.05 2.34 -15.44
C VAL A 57 25.99 3.36 -16.59
N GLY A 58 25.59 2.88 -17.77
CA GLY A 58 25.56 3.69 -19.00
C GLY A 58 24.69 4.94 -18.89
N CYS A 59 23.54 4.87 -18.21
CA CYS A 59 22.67 6.03 -18.00
C CYS A 59 23.28 7.16 -17.14
N LEU A 60 24.38 6.91 -16.43
CA LEU A 60 25.13 7.92 -15.67
C LEU A 60 26.44 8.34 -16.37
N GLY A 61 26.66 7.91 -17.62
CA GLY A 61 27.91 8.18 -18.33
C GLY A 61 29.11 7.42 -17.75
N GLY A 62 28.86 6.30 -17.06
CA GLY A 62 29.86 5.50 -16.37
C GLY A 62 30.88 4.80 -17.27
N HIS A 63 31.56 3.78 -16.74
CA HIS A 63 32.73 3.17 -17.37
C HIS A 63 32.43 2.60 -18.78
N PRO A 64 33.26 2.86 -19.81
CA PRO A 64 32.96 2.51 -21.21
C PRO A 64 32.84 1.01 -21.49
N GLN A 65 33.36 0.16 -20.60
CA GLN A 65 33.23 -1.30 -20.71
C GLN A 65 31.93 -1.84 -20.06
N ALA A 66 31.23 -1.06 -19.25
CA ALA A 66 29.99 -1.48 -18.62
C ALA A 66 28.86 -1.50 -19.66
N LYS A 67 28.30 -2.69 -19.91
CA LYS A 67 27.16 -2.88 -20.82
C LYS A 67 25.90 -3.08 -20.00
N THR A 68 25.12 -2.02 -19.82
CA THR A 68 23.92 -2.02 -18.94
C THR A 68 22.61 -1.72 -19.68
N PRO A 69 22.33 -2.32 -20.85
CA PRO A 69 21.24 -1.89 -21.72
C PRO A 69 19.86 -1.96 -21.07
N ASN A 70 19.65 -2.88 -20.11
CA ASN A 70 18.39 -3.00 -19.37
C ASN A 70 18.21 -1.91 -18.31
N ILE A 71 19.29 -1.52 -17.61
CA ILE A 71 19.28 -0.39 -16.66
C ILE A 71 19.07 0.90 -17.43
N ASP A 72 19.76 1.06 -18.56
CA ASP A 72 19.63 2.26 -19.41
C ASP A 72 18.22 2.38 -19.97
N LYS A 73 17.59 1.25 -20.35
CA LYS A 73 16.19 1.22 -20.77
C LYS A 73 15.26 1.61 -19.64
N LEU A 74 15.45 1.07 -18.44
CA LEU A 74 14.64 1.41 -17.27
C LEU A 74 14.74 2.91 -16.94
N ALA A 75 15.94 3.49 -16.98
CA ALA A 75 16.16 4.92 -16.74
C ALA A 75 15.39 5.81 -17.73
N ARG A 76 15.31 5.42 -19.02
CA ARG A 76 14.53 6.16 -20.04
C ARG A 76 13.02 6.06 -19.87
N GLN A 77 12.53 5.09 -19.11
CA GLN A 77 11.10 4.86 -18.87
C GLN A 77 10.62 5.49 -17.55
N GLY A 78 11.50 6.13 -16.78
CA GLY A 78 11.20 6.68 -15.48
C GLY A 78 11.96 7.96 -15.18
N VAL A 79 12.23 8.19 -13.89
CA VAL A 79 12.99 9.34 -13.40
C VAL A 79 14.36 8.85 -12.94
N LEU A 80 15.42 9.48 -13.45
CA LEU A 80 16.80 9.22 -13.05
C LEU A 80 17.24 10.28 -12.04
N PHE A 81 17.71 9.83 -10.87
CA PHE A 81 18.34 10.70 -9.88
C PHE A 81 19.85 10.61 -10.04
N GLU A 82 20.47 11.66 -10.59
CA GLU A 82 21.93 11.72 -10.83
C GLU A 82 22.74 11.95 -9.55
N GLN A 83 22.06 12.36 -8.46
CA GLN A 83 22.68 12.69 -7.16
C GLN A 83 21.97 11.94 -6.02
N ALA A 84 21.98 10.61 -6.07
CA ALA A 84 21.44 9.75 -5.03
C ALA A 84 22.57 9.17 -4.14
N TYR A 85 22.54 9.46 -2.84
CA TYR A 85 23.56 9.03 -1.89
C TYR A 85 22.99 8.09 -0.84
N CYS A 86 23.76 7.06 -0.48
CA CYS A 86 23.43 6.20 0.65
C CYS A 86 23.63 6.92 1.99
N ALA A 87 22.91 6.49 3.03
CA ALA A 87 23.04 7.06 4.37
C ALA A 87 24.35 6.67 5.08
N ALA A 88 24.98 5.57 4.66
CA ALA A 88 26.27 5.10 5.14
C ALA A 88 26.97 4.25 4.07
N PRO A 89 28.31 4.33 3.95
CA PRO A 89 29.09 3.56 2.96
C PRO A 89 29.35 2.11 3.44
N LEU A 90 28.35 1.46 4.04
CA LEU A 90 28.41 0.09 4.54
C LEU A 90 27.06 -0.60 4.37
N CYS A 91 27.07 -1.90 4.07
CA CYS A 91 25.89 -2.68 3.67
C CYS A 91 24.77 -2.65 4.72
N SER A 92 25.04 -3.08 5.95
CA SER A 92 24.03 -3.16 7.03
C SER A 92 23.44 -1.79 7.42
N PRO A 93 24.24 -0.74 7.70
CA PRO A 93 23.68 0.56 8.05
C PRO A 93 22.93 1.21 6.88
N SER A 94 23.41 1.04 5.64
CA SER A 94 22.70 1.54 4.44
C SER A 94 21.35 0.85 4.25
N ARG A 95 21.33 -0.49 4.31
CA ARG A 95 20.10 -1.30 4.17
C ARG A 95 19.10 -1.00 5.29
N THR A 96 19.58 -0.87 6.53
CA THR A 96 18.73 -0.48 7.67
C THR A 96 18.10 0.89 7.41
N ALA A 97 18.87 1.86 6.93
CA ALA A 97 18.35 3.20 6.67
C ALA A 97 17.27 3.21 5.58
N VAL A 98 17.46 2.46 4.50
CA VAL A 98 16.43 2.30 3.46
C VAL A 98 15.18 1.61 3.99
N MET A 99 15.35 0.53 4.75
CA MET A 99 14.22 -0.27 5.24
C MET A 99 13.44 0.40 6.35
N MET A 100 14.06 1.24 7.17
CA MET A 100 13.41 1.90 8.31
C MET A 100 13.05 3.37 8.05
N GLY A 101 13.66 3.99 7.04
CA GLY A 101 13.59 5.45 6.86
C GLY A 101 14.34 6.24 7.93
N LEU A 102 15.27 5.60 8.65
CA LEU A 102 15.99 6.20 9.78
C LEU A 102 17.51 6.26 9.51
N ARG A 103 18.17 7.34 9.94
CA ARG A 103 19.62 7.48 9.76
C ARG A 103 20.41 6.57 10.72
N PRO A 104 21.66 6.17 10.38
CA PRO A 104 22.56 5.48 11.30
C PRO A 104 22.71 6.17 12.67
N SER A 105 22.68 7.51 12.70
CA SER A 105 22.70 8.30 13.94
C SER A 105 21.49 8.09 14.85
N THR A 106 20.35 7.66 14.28
CA THR A 106 19.14 7.29 15.00
C THR A 106 19.13 5.80 15.32
N THR A 107 19.57 4.95 14.38
CA THR A 107 19.52 3.50 14.53
C THR A 107 20.66 2.92 15.37
N GLY A 108 21.75 3.66 15.56
CA GLY A 108 22.94 3.15 16.25
C GLY A 108 23.66 2.02 15.52
N ILE A 109 23.24 1.67 14.30
CA ILE A 109 23.86 0.63 13.49
C ILE A 109 24.91 1.30 12.62
N TYR A 110 26.18 0.97 12.89
CA TYR A 110 27.34 1.52 12.18
C TYR A 110 28.21 0.47 11.50
N GLY A 111 27.95 -0.82 11.74
CA GLY A 111 28.75 -1.94 11.23
C GLY A 111 27.89 -3.10 10.77
N ASN A 112 28.53 -4.07 10.11
CA ASN A 112 27.87 -5.22 9.49
C ASN A 112 27.68 -6.43 10.44
N LEU A 113 28.22 -6.36 11.66
CA LEU A 113 28.26 -7.50 12.58
C LEU A 113 26.94 -7.76 13.30
N ASN A 114 26.11 -6.73 13.47
CA ASN A 114 24.88 -6.85 14.23
C ASN A 114 23.68 -6.82 13.29
N TRP A 115 22.79 -7.80 13.44
CA TRP A 115 21.49 -7.77 12.82
C TRP A 115 20.51 -6.99 13.70
N PHE A 116 19.81 -6.03 13.10
CA PHE A 116 18.96 -5.11 13.86
C PHE A 116 17.78 -5.79 14.56
N ARG A 117 17.28 -6.93 14.04
CA ARG A 117 16.18 -7.65 14.70
C ARG A 117 16.59 -8.39 15.96
N ASP A 118 17.88 -8.58 16.18
CA ASP A 118 18.38 -9.21 17.40
C ASP A 118 18.47 -8.21 18.56
N MET A 119 18.16 -6.93 18.29
CA MET A 119 18.22 -5.85 19.26
C MET A 119 16.81 -5.55 19.79
N PRO A 120 16.51 -5.84 21.07
CA PRO A 120 15.18 -5.65 21.65
C PRO A 120 14.67 -4.22 21.53
N GLN A 121 15.56 -3.23 21.56
CA GLN A 121 15.18 -1.82 21.44
C GLN A 121 14.58 -1.43 20.07
N TYR A 122 14.62 -2.31 19.06
CA TYR A 122 14.07 -2.06 17.72
C TYR A 122 12.84 -2.93 17.40
N GLU A 123 12.26 -3.60 18.40
CA GLU A 123 11.12 -4.50 18.21
C GLU A 123 9.92 -3.77 17.57
N ASP A 124 9.61 -2.57 18.05
CA ASP A 124 8.48 -1.75 17.59
C ASP A 124 8.73 -1.01 16.26
N TRP A 125 9.93 -1.12 15.69
CA TRP A 125 10.25 -0.41 14.45
C TRP A 125 9.67 -1.13 13.23
N VAL A 126 8.84 -0.39 12.50
CA VAL A 126 8.17 -0.86 11.29
C VAL A 126 9.09 -0.67 10.10
N THR A 127 9.49 -1.78 9.46
CA THR A 127 10.22 -1.73 8.19
C THR A 127 9.29 -1.48 7.01
N LEU A 128 9.84 -1.01 5.90
CA LEU A 128 9.15 -0.85 4.63
C LEU A 128 8.30 -2.08 4.25
N PRO A 129 8.82 -3.32 4.18
CA PRO A 129 7.97 -4.48 3.88
C PRO A 129 6.91 -4.76 4.96
N GLN A 130 7.16 -4.48 6.25
CA GLN A 130 6.12 -4.62 7.28
C GLN A 130 5.00 -3.62 7.08
N TYR A 131 5.33 -2.36 6.76
CA TYR A 131 4.35 -1.34 6.45
C TYR A 131 3.47 -1.76 5.26
N PHE A 132 4.09 -2.29 4.19
CA PHE A 132 3.35 -2.83 3.04
C PHE A 132 2.40 -3.97 3.45
N ARG A 133 2.85 -4.94 4.26
CA ARG A 133 2.00 -6.04 4.76
C ARG A 133 0.84 -5.55 5.62
N GLN A 134 1.09 -4.62 6.53
CA GLN A 134 0.05 -3.99 7.37
C GLN A 134 -1.03 -3.31 6.53
N HIS A 135 -0.66 -2.85 5.33
CA HIS A 135 -1.55 -2.22 4.36
C HIS A 135 -1.86 -3.15 3.18
N GLY A 136 -2.05 -4.45 3.42
CA GLY A 136 -2.66 -5.38 2.46
C GLY A 136 -1.85 -5.71 1.22
N TYR A 137 -0.56 -5.37 1.17
CA TYR A 137 0.35 -5.89 0.14
C TYR A 137 0.96 -7.23 0.56
N LEU A 138 1.28 -8.06 -0.43
CA LEU A 138 2.18 -9.19 -0.24
C LEU A 138 3.63 -8.68 -0.36
N ALA A 139 4.40 -8.77 0.71
CA ALA A 139 5.81 -8.38 0.77
C ALA A 139 6.60 -9.35 1.65
#